data_AF-A0A1J5A457-F1
#
_entry.id   AF-A0A1J5A457-F1
#
_cell.length_a   1.000
_cell.length_b   1.000
_cell.length_c   1.000
_cell.angle_alpha   90.00
_cell.angle_beta   90.00
_cell.angle_gamma   90.00
#
_symmetry.space_group_name_H-M   'P 1'
#
loop_
_entity.id
_entity.type
_entity.pdbx_description
1 polymer ?
#
loop_
_entity_poly.entity_id
_entity_poly.type
_entity_poly.pdbx_seq_one_letter_code
_entity_poly.pdbx_strand_id
1 'polypeptide(L)'
;MERTWDPRLDKLGVRLEAPASAEYRLVEARWLGQAESGDKHHIYVRVLDEDGAPIENHPFRITNGGVRVERTKGRGLDNYYGNFPMFARGVYAVDISDATSDKVVGLLSGLPENPYVNTCYYLVFQRGADVASPEPEPTPVPQPEPEPEPEPTPEPEPTPEPEPEPEPGPHPPLLDEGTRAQLLALLDRAQAEIDAARALLEAG
;
A
#
# COMPACT_ATOMS: atom_id res chain seq x y z
N MET A 1 6.42 -6.43 -28.94
CA MET A 1 7.26 -6.47 -27.72
C MET A 1 6.37 -6.91 -26.55
N GLU A 2 6.88 -7.67 -25.59
CA GLU A 2 6.10 -8.08 -24.42
C GLU A 2 6.29 -7.08 -23.26
N ARG A 3 5.20 -6.72 -22.58
CA ARG A 3 5.24 -5.86 -21.39
C ARG A 3 5.82 -6.63 -20.22
N THR A 4 6.76 -6.03 -19.49
CA THR A 4 7.18 -6.56 -18.19
C THR A 4 6.23 -6.07 -17.11
N TRP A 5 5.39 -6.97 -16.58
CA TRP A 5 4.42 -6.67 -15.53
C TRP A 5 4.73 -7.51 -14.28
N ASP A 6 4.92 -6.86 -13.13
CA ASP A 6 5.02 -7.56 -11.85
C ASP A 6 3.65 -8.11 -11.44
N PRO A 7 3.46 -9.44 -11.32
CA PRO A 7 2.15 -10.04 -11.02
C PRO A 7 1.62 -9.70 -9.61
N ARG A 8 2.43 -9.10 -8.73
CA ARG A 8 1.98 -8.61 -7.42
C ARG A 8 1.09 -7.38 -7.56
N LEU A 9 1.43 -6.49 -8.50
CA LEU A 9 0.51 -6.03 -9.53
C LEU A 9 -1.00 -6.12 -9.26
N ASP A 10 -1.52 -7.22 -9.79
CA ASP A 10 -2.93 -7.57 -9.87
C ASP A 10 -3.51 -7.86 -8.50
N LYS A 11 -2.72 -8.44 -7.59
CA LYS A 11 -3.11 -8.71 -6.19
C LYS A 11 -3.36 -7.43 -5.40
N LEU A 12 -2.67 -6.35 -5.77
CA LEU A 12 -2.86 -5.02 -5.19
C LEU A 12 -4.03 -4.27 -5.83
N GLY A 13 -4.69 -4.85 -6.84
CA GLY A 13 -5.77 -4.21 -7.58
C GLY A 13 -5.30 -3.09 -8.51
N VAL A 14 -4.00 -3.04 -8.82
CA VAL A 14 -3.45 -2.11 -9.82
C VAL A 14 -3.88 -2.59 -11.18
N ARG A 15 -4.39 -1.68 -12.00
CA ARG A 15 -4.86 -1.98 -13.36
C ARG A 15 -4.22 -1.07 -14.39
N LEU A 16 -4.19 -1.56 -15.62
CA LEU A 16 -3.76 -0.80 -16.77
C LEU A 16 -4.96 -0.41 -17.65
N GLU A 17 -5.21 0.88 -17.74
CA GLU A 17 -6.14 1.46 -18.71
C GLU A 17 -5.37 1.73 -20.01
N ALA A 18 -5.41 0.78 -20.96
CA ALA A 18 -4.70 0.87 -22.23
C ALA A 18 -5.67 1.20 -23.39
N PRO A 19 -5.75 2.44 -23.88
CA PRO A 19 -6.64 2.78 -24.99
C PRO A 19 -6.17 2.12 -26.29
N ALA A 20 -7.10 1.85 -27.23
CA ALA A 20 -6.79 1.13 -28.47
C ALA A 20 -5.65 1.79 -29.27
N SER A 21 -5.60 3.12 -29.28
CA SER A 21 -4.50 3.90 -29.85
C SER A 21 -3.91 4.79 -28.75
N ALA A 22 -2.71 4.43 -28.28
CA ALA A 22 -1.90 5.27 -27.41
C ALA A 22 -0.56 5.53 -28.08
N GLU A 23 -0.09 6.77 -28.01
CA GLU A 23 1.24 7.15 -28.46
C GLU A 23 2.32 6.63 -27.51
N TYR A 24 2.06 6.64 -26.21
CA TYR A 24 2.94 6.07 -25.19
C TYR A 24 2.34 4.81 -24.58
N ARG A 25 3.06 3.69 -24.68
CA ARG A 25 2.69 2.44 -24.01
C ARG A 25 3.53 2.24 -22.77
N LEU A 26 2.92 1.68 -21.73
CA LEU A 26 3.65 1.17 -20.58
C LEU A 26 4.39 -0.11 -21.02
N VAL A 27 5.71 -0.14 -20.87
CA VAL A 27 6.54 -1.31 -21.23
C VAL A 27 7.02 -2.08 -20.00
N GLU A 28 7.14 -1.39 -18.85
CA GLU A 28 7.52 -2.01 -17.57
C GLU A 28 6.71 -1.40 -16.42
N ALA A 29 6.22 -2.28 -15.53
CA ALA A 29 5.66 -1.93 -14.24
C ALA A 29 6.18 -2.88 -13.16
N ARG A 30 6.82 -2.33 -12.14
CA ARG A 30 7.38 -3.09 -11.02
C ARG A 30 6.95 -2.51 -9.68
N TRP A 31 6.68 -3.37 -8.73
CA TRP A 31 6.35 -2.99 -7.36
C TRP A 31 7.43 -3.43 -6.39
N LEU A 32 7.71 -2.60 -5.38
CA LEU A 32 8.54 -2.96 -4.24
C LEU A 32 7.72 -2.75 -2.97
N GLY A 33 7.60 -3.81 -2.17
CA GLY A 33 6.98 -3.74 -0.84
C GLY A 33 7.96 -3.29 0.24
N GLN A 34 7.49 -3.20 1.49
CA GLN A 34 8.26 -2.70 2.64
C GLN A 34 9.69 -3.25 2.75
N ALA A 35 9.84 -4.58 2.59
CA ALA A 35 11.13 -5.25 2.73
C ALA A 35 12.13 -4.85 1.62
N GLU A 36 11.63 -4.47 0.45
CA GLU A 36 12.42 -4.12 -0.74
C GLU A 36 12.63 -2.60 -0.86
N SER A 37 11.64 -1.81 -0.44
CA SER A 37 11.66 -0.35 -0.55
C SER A 37 12.45 0.32 0.57
N GLY A 38 12.56 -0.34 1.73
CA GLY A 38 13.09 0.27 2.94
C GLY A 38 12.28 1.53 3.30
N ASP A 39 12.97 2.66 3.45
CA ASP A 39 12.34 3.95 3.80
C ASP A 39 11.74 4.70 2.58
N LYS A 40 11.91 4.17 1.36
CA LYS A 40 11.45 4.84 0.15
C LYS A 40 9.98 4.57 -0.12
N HIS A 41 9.22 5.60 -0.44
CA HIS A 41 7.80 5.52 -0.80
C HIS A 41 7.50 6.36 -2.06
N HIS A 42 8.07 5.96 -3.20
CA HIS A 42 8.08 6.78 -4.41
C HIS A 42 7.44 6.08 -5.61
N ILE A 43 6.87 6.87 -6.50
CA ILE A 43 6.61 6.47 -7.88
C ILE A 43 7.77 6.98 -8.73
N TYR A 44 8.49 6.04 -9.32
CA TYR A 44 9.59 6.25 -10.25
C TYR A 44 9.06 6.11 -11.67
N VAL A 45 9.19 7.17 -12.47
CA VAL A 45 8.73 7.20 -13.86
C VAL A 45 9.91 7.39 -14.80
N ARG A 46 9.97 6.56 -15.83
CA ARG A 46 10.90 6.73 -16.95
C ARG A 46 10.09 6.82 -18.24
N VAL A 47 10.44 7.78 -19.09
CA VAL A 47 9.82 7.95 -20.40
C VAL A 47 10.89 7.75 -21.45
N LEU A 48 10.61 6.92 -22.46
CA LEU A 48 11.50 6.55 -23.54
C LEU A 48 10.94 7.02 -24.89
N ASP A 49 11.83 7.34 -25.82
CA ASP A 49 11.47 7.55 -27.23
C ASP A 49 11.29 6.22 -27.99
N GLU A 50 11.06 6.31 -29.29
CA GLU A 50 10.82 5.16 -30.18
C GLU A 50 12.01 4.19 -30.22
N ASP A 51 13.23 4.71 -30.05
CA ASP A 51 14.48 3.93 -30.04
C ASP A 51 14.80 3.35 -28.65
N GLY A 52 13.96 3.63 -27.64
CA GLY A 52 14.16 3.19 -26.26
C GLY A 52 15.14 4.08 -25.46
N ALA A 53 15.52 5.25 -25.98
CA ALA A 53 16.37 6.20 -25.28
C ALA A 53 15.55 7.06 -24.30
N PRO A 54 16.07 7.35 -23.10
CA PRO A 54 15.34 8.12 -22.10
C PRO A 54 15.14 9.58 -22.54
N ILE A 55 13.91 10.08 -22.39
CA ILE A 55 13.55 11.46 -22.66
C ILE A 55 13.58 12.27 -21.36
N GLU A 56 14.37 13.34 -21.36
CA GLU A 56 14.45 14.31 -20.27
C GLU A 56 13.37 15.39 -20.40
N ASN A 57 12.96 15.96 -19.27
CA ASN A 57 11.98 17.04 -19.16
C ASN A 57 10.59 16.71 -19.74
N HIS A 58 10.29 15.42 -19.92
CA HIS A 58 9.01 14.94 -20.44
C HIS A 58 7.95 15.00 -19.34
N PRO A 59 6.79 15.63 -19.57
CA PRO A 59 5.78 15.73 -18.53
C PRO A 59 5.01 14.41 -18.37
N PHE A 60 4.73 14.06 -17.12
CA PHE A 60 3.85 12.96 -16.73
C PHE A 60 2.89 13.43 -15.64
N ARG A 61 1.70 12.84 -15.61
CA ARG A 61 0.64 13.22 -14.68
C ARG A 61 0.55 12.21 -13.55
N ILE A 62 0.43 12.74 -12.33
CA ILE A 62 0.09 11.99 -11.13
C ILE A 62 -1.29 12.45 -10.65
N THR A 63 -2.19 11.51 -10.39
CA THR A 63 -3.53 11.78 -9.84
C THR A 63 -3.69 11.09 -8.49
N ASN A 64 -4.05 11.85 -7.45
CA ASN A 64 -4.40 11.35 -6.11
C ASN A 64 -5.28 12.38 -5.39
N GLY A 65 -6.61 12.26 -5.53
CA GLY A 65 -7.58 13.26 -5.05
C GLY A 65 -7.50 14.64 -5.73
N GLY A 66 -6.41 14.92 -6.45
CA GLY A 66 -6.15 16.06 -7.32
C GLY A 66 -5.11 15.67 -8.38
N VAL A 67 -4.79 16.61 -9.27
CA VAL A 67 -3.89 16.38 -10.41
C VAL A 67 -2.59 17.17 -10.23
N ARG A 68 -1.46 16.52 -10.44
CA ARG A 68 -0.13 17.13 -10.50
C ARG A 68 0.57 16.70 -11.79
N VAL A 69 1.24 17.63 -12.45
CA VAL A 69 2.09 17.33 -13.61
C VAL A 69 3.54 17.53 -13.18
N GLU A 70 4.31 16.45 -13.27
CA GLU A 70 5.73 16.42 -12.96
C GLU A 70 6.51 16.14 -14.25
N ARG A 71 7.84 16.24 -14.19
CA ARG A 71 8.68 16.04 -15.37
C ARG A 71 9.82 15.08 -15.08
N THR A 72 10.19 14.27 -16.09
CA THR A 72 11.41 13.46 -16.03
C THR A 72 12.61 14.40 -15.89
N LYS A 73 13.48 14.15 -14.92
CA LYS A 73 14.69 14.92 -14.63
C LYS A 73 15.88 14.20 -15.23
N GLY A 74 16.78 14.92 -15.92
CA GLY A 74 17.97 14.34 -16.57
C GLY A 74 18.90 13.53 -15.64
N ARG A 75 19.97 12.92 -16.20
CA ARG A 75 20.83 11.91 -15.53
C ARG A 75 21.03 12.16 -14.01
N GLY A 76 20.21 11.50 -13.20
CA GLY A 76 20.35 11.36 -11.75
C GLY A 76 21.07 10.07 -11.37
N LEU A 77 21.47 9.95 -10.10
CA LEU A 77 22.22 8.80 -9.55
C LEU A 77 21.46 7.46 -9.59
N ASP A 78 20.14 7.49 -9.82
CA ASP A 78 19.22 6.36 -9.72
C ASP A 78 18.67 5.85 -11.06
N ASN A 79 19.07 6.43 -12.20
CA ASN A 79 18.64 6.05 -13.57
C ASN A 79 17.12 6.12 -13.84
N TYR A 80 16.31 6.61 -12.88
CA TYR A 80 14.89 6.93 -13.05
C TYR A 80 14.71 8.44 -12.93
N TYR A 81 14.00 9.00 -13.90
CA TYR A 81 14.09 10.43 -14.17
C TYR A 81 12.92 11.17 -13.49
N GLY A 82 11.73 10.58 -13.36
CA GLY A 82 10.62 11.11 -12.59
C GLY A 82 10.56 10.53 -11.19
N ASN A 83 10.84 11.32 -10.15
CA ASN A 83 10.80 10.86 -8.76
C ASN A 83 9.68 11.57 -8.00
N PHE A 84 8.59 10.85 -7.74
CA PHE A 84 7.41 11.39 -7.05
C PHE A 84 7.22 10.74 -5.67
N PRO A 85 7.39 11.48 -4.55
CA PRO A 85 7.14 10.94 -3.22
C PRO A 85 5.64 10.83 -2.93
N MET A 86 5.19 9.67 -2.47
CA MET A 86 3.80 9.39 -2.10
C MET A 86 3.49 9.79 -0.64
N PHE A 87 3.68 11.07 -0.31
CA PHE A 87 3.40 11.59 1.03
C PHE A 87 1.90 11.58 1.36
N ALA A 88 1.05 11.82 0.36
CA ALA A 88 -0.39 11.72 0.55
C ALA A 88 -0.81 10.24 0.65
N ARG A 89 -1.78 9.98 1.51
CA ARG A 89 -2.35 8.64 1.64
C ARG A 89 -3.37 8.41 0.52
N GLY A 90 -3.49 7.16 0.10
CA GLY A 90 -4.55 6.71 -0.81
C GLY A 90 -4.02 6.13 -2.11
N VAL A 91 -4.86 6.23 -3.13
CA VAL A 91 -4.67 5.59 -4.43
C VAL A 91 -4.15 6.61 -5.44
N TYR A 92 -3.10 6.23 -6.16
CA TYR A 92 -2.48 7.03 -7.20
C TYR A 92 -2.79 6.45 -8.59
N ALA A 93 -2.77 7.34 -9.58
CA ALA A 93 -2.76 6.97 -10.99
C ALA A 93 -1.70 7.78 -11.73
N VAL A 94 -1.08 7.17 -12.76
CA VAL A 94 -0.02 7.76 -13.55
C VAL A 94 -0.25 7.54 -15.05
N ASP A 95 -0.06 8.61 -15.82
CA ASP A 95 -0.11 8.62 -17.29
C ASP A 95 0.80 9.70 -17.86
N ILE A 96 1.00 9.71 -19.19
CA ILE A 96 1.72 10.79 -19.89
C ILE A 96 0.73 11.92 -20.19
N SER A 97 1.09 13.15 -19.78
CA SER A 97 0.13 14.25 -19.68
C SER A 97 -0.12 15.02 -20.97
N ASP A 98 0.82 14.96 -21.92
CA ASP A 98 0.85 15.72 -23.17
C ASP A 98 0.57 14.86 -24.41
N ALA A 99 0.28 13.57 -24.22
CA ALA A 99 0.01 12.62 -25.30
C ALA A 99 -1.04 11.58 -24.86
N THR A 100 -1.62 10.86 -25.83
CA THR A 100 -2.41 9.67 -25.51
C THR A 100 -1.49 8.58 -24.98
N SER A 101 -1.81 8.03 -23.81
CA SER A 101 -0.95 7.07 -23.15
C SER A 101 -1.74 6.00 -22.42
N ASP A 102 -1.08 4.86 -22.19
CA ASP A 102 -1.52 3.93 -21.17
C ASP A 102 -1.56 4.64 -19.82
N LYS A 103 -2.55 4.30 -18.99
CA LYS A 103 -2.70 4.87 -17.64
C LYS A 103 -2.71 3.76 -16.61
N VAL A 104 -1.81 3.87 -15.64
CA VAL A 104 -1.73 2.93 -14.52
C VAL A 104 -2.56 3.48 -13.38
N VAL A 105 -3.52 2.70 -12.89
CA VAL A 105 -4.43 3.08 -11.80
C VAL A 105 -4.35 2.08 -10.66
N GLY A 106 -4.68 2.51 -9.44
CA GLY A 106 -4.70 1.62 -8.28
C GLY A 106 -3.39 1.58 -7.47
N LEU A 107 -2.46 2.49 -7.74
CA LEU A 107 -1.14 2.51 -7.09
C LEU A 107 -1.28 2.97 -5.64
N LEU A 108 -1.24 2.05 -4.68
CA LEU A 108 -1.43 2.34 -3.26
C LEU A 108 -0.15 2.89 -2.62
N SER A 109 -0.23 3.95 -1.80
CA SER A 109 0.92 4.44 -1.02
C SER A 109 1.22 3.67 0.27
N GLY A 110 0.41 2.65 0.56
CA GLY A 110 0.54 1.69 1.66
C GLY A 110 -0.45 0.54 1.45
N LEU A 111 -0.27 -0.57 2.16
CA LEU A 111 -1.11 -1.76 1.95
C LEU A 111 -2.40 -1.71 2.79
N PRO A 112 -3.49 -2.37 2.36
CA PRO A 112 -4.72 -2.44 3.15
C PRO A 112 -4.52 -3.02 4.55
N GLU A 113 -3.65 -4.03 4.67
CA GLU A 113 -3.30 -4.68 5.94
C GLU A 113 -2.47 -3.77 6.85
N ASN A 114 -1.63 -2.92 6.27
CA ASN A 114 -0.83 -1.96 7.02
C ASN A 114 -0.57 -0.70 6.17
N PRO A 115 -1.30 0.40 6.40
CA PRO A 115 -1.23 1.60 5.57
C PRO A 115 0.05 2.42 5.79
N TYR A 116 0.88 2.06 6.76
CA TYR A 116 2.13 2.74 7.09
C TYR A 116 3.35 2.11 6.41
N VAL A 117 3.16 0.98 5.71
CA VAL A 117 4.25 0.42 4.90
C VAL A 117 4.54 1.33 3.73
N ASN A 118 5.82 1.51 3.48
CA ASN A 118 6.34 2.15 2.31
C ASN A 118 6.24 1.18 1.13
N THR A 119 5.85 1.72 -0.01
CA THR A 119 5.80 1.00 -1.28
C THR A 119 6.41 1.86 -2.35
N CYS A 120 7.08 1.24 -3.31
CA CYS A 120 7.56 1.94 -4.49
C CYS A 120 7.00 1.31 -5.77
N TYR A 121 6.85 2.14 -6.80
CA TYR A 121 6.46 1.72 -8.13
C TYR A 121 7.48 2.21 -9.13
N TYR A 122 7.92 1.34 -10.03
CA TYR A 122 8.74 1.72 -11.19
C TYR A 122 7.91 1.54 -12.44
N LEU A 123 7.69 2.63 -13.16
CA LEU A 123 6.87 2.70 -14.36
C LEU A 123 7.73 3.18 -15.52
N VAL A 124 7.73 2.45 -16.64
CA VAL A 124 8.44 2.83 -17.86
C VAL A 124 7.44 2.95 -18.99
N PHE A 125 7.35 4.15 -19.57
CA PHE A 125 6.55 4.44 -20.75
C PHE A 125 7.48 4.59 -21.96
N GLN A 126 7.08 4.05 -23.10
CA GLN A 126 7.82 4.15 -24.36
C GLN A 126 6.91 4.64 -25.48
N ARG A 127 7.40 5.63 -26.24
CA ARG A 127 6.70 6.13 -27.43
C ARG A 127 6.71 5.09 -28.53
N GLY A 128 5.56 4.87 -29.19
CA GLY A 128 5.45 4.02 -30.38
C GLY A 128 5.71 2.53 -30.13
N ALA A 129 5.79 2.09 -28.87
CA ALA A 129 6.03 0.69 -28.58
C ALA A 129 4.82 -0.17 -28.99
N ASP A 130 5.05 -1.17 -29.83
CA ASP A 130 4.04 -2.16 -30.20
C ASP A 130 3.96 -3.25 -29.13
N VAL A 131 3.30 -2.88 -28.03
CA VAL A 131 3.04 -3.74 -26.88
C VAL A 131 1.59 -4.22 -26.98
N ALA A 132 1.39 -5.53 -26.86
CA ALA A 132 0.04 -6.09 -26.86
C ALA A 132 -0.79 -5.43 -25.75
N SER A 133 -1.98 -4.93 -26.11
CA SER A 133 -2.96 -4.47 -25.14
C SER A 133 -3.31 -5.65 -24.22
N PRO A 134 -3.47 -5.45 -22.90
CA PRO A 134 -4.03 -6.50 -22.06
C PRO A 134 -5.40 -6.91 -22.63
N GLU A 135 -5.68 -8.22 -22.67
CA GLU A 135 -7.01 -8.69 -23.03
C GLU A 135 -8.03 -8.07 -22.07
N PRO A 136 -9.21 -7.63 -22.56
CA PRO A 136 -10.23 -7.09 -21.68
C PRO A 136 -10.60 -8.14 -20.63
N GLU A 137 -10.57 -7.77 -19.35
CA GLU A 137 -11.12 -8.63 -18.30
C GLU A 137 -12.57 -8.99 -18.67
N PRO A 138 -12.98 -10.26 -18.51
CA PRO A 138 -14.33 -10.67 -18.80
C PRO A 138 -15.29 -9.80 -17.99
N THR A 139 -16.31 -9.25 -18.64
CA THR A 139 -17.34 -8.46 -17.97
C THR A 139 -17.92 -9.30 -16.84
N PRO A 140 -17.99 -8.78 -15.60
CA PRO A 140 -18.59 -9.52 -14.50
C PRO A 140 -20.02 -9.84 -14.90
N VAL A 141 -20.33 -11.13 -15.04
CA VAL A 141 -21.71 -11.59 -15.20
C VAL A 141 -22.52 -11.04 -14.02
N PRO A 142 -23.68 -10.43 -14.25
CA PRO A 142 -24.52 -9.94 -13.16
C PRO A 142 -24.77 -11.10 -12.19
N GLN A 143 -24.41 -10.89 -10.92
CA GLN A 143 -24.74 -11.85 -9.87
C GLN A 143 -26.27 -12.05 -9.88
N PRO A 144 -26.76 -13.29 -9.74
CA PRO A 144 -28.18 -13.52 -9.58
C PRO A 144 -28.71 -12.68 -8.41
N GLU A 145 -29.86 -12.04 -8.61
CA GLU A 145 -30.53 -11.29 -7.53
C GLU A 145 -30.67 -12.19 -6.30
N PRO A 146 -30.43 -11.67 -5.09
CA PRO A 146 -30.62 -12.45 -3.87
C PRO A 146 -32.06 -12.95 -3.83
N GLU A 147 -32.23 -14.26 -3.61
CA GLU A 147 -33.55 -14.85 -3.39
C GLU A 147 -34.26 -14.09 -2.25
N PRO A 148 -35.57 -13.85 -2.37
CA PRO A 148 -36.33 -13.18 -1.33
C PRO A 148 -36.17 -13.94 -0.01
N GLU A 149 -35.82 -13.21 1.04
CA GLU A 149 -35.69 -13.78 2.38
C GLU A 149 -37.00 -14.51 2.78
N PRO A 150 -36.90 -15.71 3.39
CA PRO A 150 -38.07 -16.42 3.87
C PRO A 150 -38.80 -15.56 4.92
N GLU A 151 -40.13 -15.54 4.84
CA GLU A 151 -40.97 -14.82 5.81
C GLU A 151 -40.60 -15.23 7.25
N PRO A 152 -40.54 -14.26 8.19
CA PRO A 152 -40.18 -14.55 9.56
C PRO A 152 -41.18 -15.55 10.16
N THR A 153 -40.66 -16.67 10.65
CA THR A 153 -41.42 -17.62 11.45
C THR A 153 -41.96 -16.91 12.71
N PRO A 154 -43.19 -17.21 13.14
CA PRO A 154 -43.76 -16.62 14.35
C PRO A 154 -42.85 -16.83 15.55
N GLU A 155 -42.66 -15.77 16.34
CA GLU A 155 -41.81 -15.79 17.53
C GLU A 155 -42.25 -16.90 18.49
N PRO A 156 -41.31 -17.67 19.07
CA PRO A 156 -41.62 -18.62 20.12
C PRO A 156 -42.19 -17.88 21.35
N GLU A 157 -43.16 -18.50 22.02
CA GLU A 157 -43.70 -18.00 23.29
C GLU A 157 -42.58 -17.71 24.29
N PRO A 158 -42.71 -16.67 25.12
CA PRO A 158 -41.67 -16.29 26.08
C PRO A 158 -41.41 -17.46 27.04
N THR A 159 -40.17 -17.95 27.02
CA THR A 159 -39.68 -18.87 28.04
C THR A 159 -39.68 -18.17 29.40
N PRO A 160 -39.97 -18.89 30.49
CA PRO A 160 -39.94 -18.32 31.84
C PRO A 160 -38.57 -17.67 32.13
N GLU A 161 -38.61 -16.52 32.81
CA GLU A 161 -37.41 -15.75 33.17
C GLU A 161 -36.39 -16.65 33.89
N PRO A 162 -35.10 -16.56 33.53
CA PRO A 162 -34.06 -17.27 34.26
C PRO A 162 -34.00 -16.75 35.71
N GLU A 163 -33.79 -17.66 36.66
CA GLU A 163 -33.49 -17.32 38.04
C GLU A 163 -32.31 -16.33 38.11
N PRO A 164 -32.31 -15.39 39.08
CA PRO A 164 -31.25 -14.41 39.21
C PRO A 164 -29.89 -15.10 39.35
N GLU A 165 -28.93 -14.71 38.52
CA GLU A 165 -27.55 -15.16 38.62
C GLU A 165 -26.97 -14.83 40.01
N PRO A 166 -26.17 -15.72 40.60
CA PRO A 166 -25.48 -15.43 41.85
C PRO A 166 -24.55 -14.22 41.68
N GLU A 167 -24.53 -13.35 42.69
CA GLU A 167 -23.70 -12.14 42.69
C GLU A 167 -22.24 -12.47 42.33
N PRO A 168 -21.57 -11.63 41.53
CA PRO A 168 -20.16 -11.81 41.23
C PRO A 168 -19.37 -11.89 42.53
N GLY A 169 -18.67 -13.01 42.71
CA GLY A 169 -17.78 -13.22 43.84
C GLY A 169 -16.72 -12.13 43.94
N PRO A 170 -16.10 -11.98 45.12
CA PRO A 170 -15.14 -10.92 45.38
C PRO A 170 -14.03 -10.92 44.32
N HIS A 171 -13.83 -9.78 43.68
CA HIS A 171 -12.73 -9.51 42.77
C HIS A 171 -11.40 -9.87 43.45
N PRO A 172 -10.42 -10.48 42.74
CA PRO A 172 -9.11 -10.76 43.32
C PRO A 172 -8.50 -9.47 43.89
N PRO A 173 -7.75 -9.55 45.00
CA PRO A 173 -7.19 -8.37 45.64
C PRO A 173 -6.31 -7.64 44.65
N LEU A 174 -6.59 -6.34 44.46
CA LEU A 174 -5.63 -5.39 43.94
C LEU A 174 -4.33 -5.59 44.73
N LEU A 175 -3.20 -5.74 44.02
CA LEU A 175 -1.87 -5.88 44.62
C LEU A 175 -1.74 -4.89 45.78
N ASP A 176 -1.54 -5.41 47.00
CA ASP A 176 -1.39 -4.53 48.15
C ASP A 176 -0.15 -3.65 47.96
N GLU A 177 -0.17 -2.52 48.66
CA GLU A 177 0.84 -1.48 48.53
C GLU A 177 2.26 -2.01 48.85
N GLY A 178 2.35 -3.03 49.72
CA GLY A 178 3.60 -3.71 50.04
C GLY A 178 4.16 -4.49 48.86
N THR A 179 3.32 -5.26 48.18
CA THR A 179 3.69 -6.01 46.98
C THR A 179 4.04 -5.08 45.83
N ARG A 180 3.31 -3.96 45.68
CA ARG A 180 3.62 -2.91 44.69
C ARG A 180 4.99 -2.25 44.97
N ALA A 181 5.28 -1.93 46.23
CA ALA A 181 6.55 -1.34 46.62
C ALA A 181 7.73 -2.30 46.37
N GLN A 182 7.55 -3.59 46.65
CA GLN A 182 8.56 -4.61 46.36
C GLN A 182 8.83 -4.75 44.86
N LEU A 183 7.79 -4.69 44.02
CA LEU A 183 7.95 -4.75 42.57
C LEU A 183 8.72 -3.55 42.02
N LEU A 184 8.42 -2.34 42.53
CA LEU A 184 9.12 -1.12 42.14
C LEU A 184 10.59 -1.14 42.57
N ALA A 185 10.89 -1.58 43.79
CA ALA A 185 12.27 -1.72 44.25
C ALA A 185 13.08 -2.75 43.44
N LEU A 186 12.42 -3.81 42.96
CA LEU A 186 13.06 -4.80 42.08
C LEU A 186 13.39 -4.19 40.71
N LEU A 187 12.48 -3.38 40.14
CA LEU A 187 12.70 -2.70 38.87
C LEU A 187 13.82 -1.67 38.94
N ASP A 188 13.87 -0.87 40.01
CA ASP A 188 14.94 0.12 40.22
C ASP A 188 16.32 -0.56 40.31
N ARG A 189 16.38 -1.70 41.02
CA ARG A 189 17.62 -2.48 41.11
C ARG A 189 18.04 -3.06 39.76
N ALA A 190 17.11 -3.61 38.99
CA ALA A 190 17.41 -4.16 37.67
C ALA A 190 17.91 -3.07 36.71
N GLN A 191 17.31 -1.88 36.76
CA GLN A 191 17.75 -0.74 35.94
C GLN A 191 19.16 -0.27 36.31
N ALA A 192 19.48 -0.20 37.61
CA ALA A 192 20.82 0.15 38.07
C ALA A 192 21.89 -0.85 37.59
N GLU A 193 21.57 -2.15 37.56
CA GLU A 193 22.48 -3.17 37.03
C GLU A 193 22.68 -3.04 35.51
N ILE A 194 21.63 -2.70 34.76
CA ILE A 194 21.72 -2.43 33.31
C ILE A 194 22.60 -1.20 33.03
N ASP A 195 22.43 -0.13 33.80
CA ASP A 195 23.19 1.11 33.62
C ASP A 195 24.67 0.92 33.98
N ALA A 196 24.95 0.16 35.04
CA ALA A 196 26.31 -0.22 35.40
C ALA A 196 26.98 -1.08 34.31
N ALA A 197 26.25 -2.03 33.74
CA ALA A 197 26.75 -2.85 32.64
C ALA A 197 27.03 -2.02 31.38
N ARG A 198 26.18 -1.04 31.06
CA ARG A 198 26.42 -0.08 29.96
C ARG A 198 27.65 0.78 30.21
N ALA A 199 27.83 1.31 31.42
CA ALA A 199 28.99 2.13 31.76
C ALA A 199 30.32 1.36 31.62
N LEU A 200 30.32 0.05 31.93
CA LEU A 200 31.49 -0.81 31.73
C LEU A 200 31.79 -1.07 30.24
N LEU A 201 30.78 -1.12 29.38
CA LEU A 201 30.97 -1.28 27.92
C LEU A 201 31.50 -0.01 27.26
N GLU A 202 31.11 1.17 27.75
CA GLU A 202 31.58 2.48 27.23
C GLU A 202 32.99 2.87 27.75
N ALA A 203 33.47 2.21 28.81
CA ALA A 203 34.76 2.50 29.44
C ALA A 203 35.93 1.59 28.96
N GLY A 204 35.67 0.67 28.02
CA GLY A 204 36.67 -0.21 27.40
C GLY A 204 36.91 0.14 25.93
#